data_AF-A0A949MQY6-F1
#
_entry.id   AF-A0A949MQY6-F1
#
_cell.length_a   1.000
_cell.length_b   1.000
_cell.length_c   1.000
_cell.angle_alpha   90.00
_cell.angle_beta   90.00
_cell.angle_gamma   90.00
#
_symmetry.space_group_name_H-M   'P 1'
#
loop_
_entity.id
_entity.type
_entity.pdbx_description
1 polymer ?
#
loop_
_entity_poly.entity_id
_entity_poly.type
_entity_poly.pdbx_seq_one_letter_code
_entity_poly.pdbx_strand_id
1 'polypeptide(L)'
;KPFSGVNGSGKHNNWSMADDQGNNLLEPGNTPQDNVQFLVVLSAVIRAVNKYGHLLRASIASAGNDHRLGANEAPPAIMSVYLGDKLTQVVNALISGKKEIPGGSGVKLQFGVSTLPDLPRDDSDRNRTSPFAFTGNKFEFRAVGSSQSIAWPNTVLNTMVAESLDYIATEIEKELKVDHDIDAAAEKVTRKVLSENSRILFNGDNYSQEWHDEAAKRGLPNLRHTVEALPVMIDKEVKDLFQKYGVLQEDELVSRYNINLENYIKTVNIESLITANMAKTMILPTALEYLHRIAQTIATTKAAVTGLSLPEPEKLVVELAEKAGNLQIAIEKLETLSREAAGEDTEESDHLSKAKLYQSKIIPAMNHVRAIADDLETIVDDSLWPLPKFREMLYIY
;
A
#
# COMPACT_ATOMS: atom_id res chain seq x y z
N LYS A 1 -9.41 2.33 5.56
CA LYS A 1 -9.75 3.63 4.92
C LYS A 1 -11.19 3.99 5.31
N PRO A 2 -11.41 4.74 6.41
CA PRO A 2 -12.75 4.89 6.99
C PRO A 2 -13.72 5.71 6.11
N PHE A 3 -13.24 6.80 5.51
CA PHE A 3 -14.04 7.66 4.62
C PHE A 3 -13.46 7.66 3.20
N SER A 4 -14.30 7.64 2.17
CA SER A 4 -13.86 7.83 0.78
C SER A 4 -13.46 9.30 0.53
N GLY A 5 -12.59 9.57 -0.43
CA GLY A 5 -12.16 10.94 -0.77
C GLY A 5 -11.28 11.67 0.26
N VAL A 6 -11.14 11.17 1.50
CA VAL A 6 -10.29 11.77 2.57
C VAL A 6 -9.01 10.95 2.77
N ASN A 7 -7.97 11.47 3.43
CA ASN A 7 -6.76 10.72 3.74
C ASN A 7 -7.05 9.41 4.51
N GLY A 8 -6.27 8.38 4.23
CA GLY A 8 -6.36 7.11 4.94
C GLY A 8 -5.53 7.10 6.22
N SER A 9 -5.83 6.16 7.12
CA SER A 9 -5.00 5.92 8.31
C SER A 9 -3.95 4.84 8.04
N GLY A 10 -2.67 5.17 8.24
CA GLY A 10 -1.54 4.24 8.18
C GLY A 10 -0.92 4.01 9.56
N LYS A 11 -0.08 2.98 9.68
CA LYS A 11 0.74 2.73 10.88
C LYS A 11 2.18 2.54 10.46
N HIS A 12 2.93 3.63 10.33
CA HIS A 12 4.30 3.56 9.83
C HIS A 12 5.18 2.76 10.80
N ASN A 13 5.96 1.84 10.25
CA ASN A 13 6.93 1.06 11.01
C ASN A 13 8.31 1.69 10.85
N ASN A 14 8.75 2.41 11.87
CA ASN A 14 10.11 2.94 11.97
C ASN A 14 11.02 1.81 12.44
N TRP A 15 11.88 1.33 11.54
CA TRP A 15 12.72 0.17 11.72
C TRP A 15 14.20 0.57 11.70
N SER A 16 14.93 0.11 12.69
CA SER A 16 16.38 0.28 12.83
C SER A 16 17.00 -0.95 13.49
N MET A 17 18.32 -1.06 13.43
CA MET A 17 19.08 -2.15 14.06
C MET A 17 20.20 -1.55 14.92
N ALA A 18 20.42 -2.12 16.09
CA ALA A 18 21.52 -1.75 16.97
C ALA A 18 22.30 -3.00 17.39
N ASP A 19 23.59 -2.81 17.68
CA ASP A 19 24.39 -3.84 18.34
C ASP A 19 24.05 -3.98 19.84
N ASP A 20 24.73 -4.90 20.51
CA ASP A 20 24.55 -5.17 21.94
C ASP A 20 25.04 -4.02 22.85
N GLN A 21 25.81 -3.09 22.30
CA GLN A 21 26.26 -1.87 22.97
C GLN A 21 25.29 -0.68 22.76
N GLY A 22 24.26 -0.86 21.93
CA GLY A 22 23.28 0.17 21.62
C GLY A 22 23.70 1.14 20.50
N ASN A 23 24.76 0.81 19.75
CA ASN A 23 25.16 1.61 18.58
C ASN A 23 24.21 1.31 17.42
N ASN A 24 23.58 2.34 16.88
CA ASN A 24 22.69 2.20 15.72
C ASN A 24 23.50 1.94 14.45
N LEU A 25 23.28 0.78 13.84
CA LEU A 25 23.99 0.33 12.64
C LEU A 25 23.56 1.06 11.36
N LEU A 26 22.46 1.82 11.43
CA LEU A 26 21.95 2.67 10.36
C LEU A 26 22.26 4.16 10.60
N GLU A 27 23.07 4.49 11.61
CA GLU A 27 23.53 5.86 11.81
C GLU A 27 24.67 6.17 10.82
N PRO A 28 24.49 7.11 9.88
CA PRO A 28 25.48 7.40 8.86
C PRO A 28 26.72 8.10 9.45
N GLY A 29 26.57 8.84 10.55
CA GLY A 29 27.62 9.68 11.13
C GLY A 29 27.90 10.94 10.30
N ASN A 30 28.98 11.65 10.64
CA ASN A 30 29.34 12.91 9.96
C ASN A 30 29.97 12.68 8.57
N THR A 31 30.60 11.52 8.37
CA THR A 31 31.25 11.13 7.11
C THR A 31 30.73 9.77 6.63
N PRO A 32 29.50 9.72 6.08
CA PRO A 32 28.83 8.47 5.73
C PRO A 32 29.60 7.64 4.70
N GLN A 33 30.33 8.31 3.80
CA GLN A 33 31.17 7.68 2.79
C GLN A 33 32.37 6.92 3.38
N ASP A 34 32.81 7.29 4.59
CA ASP A 34 33.93 6.66 5.30
C ASP A 34 33.44 5.65 6.35
N ASN A 35 32.13 5.56 6.58
CA ASN A 35 31.53 4.64 7.52
C ASN A 35 31.18 3.30 6.84
N VAL A 36 32.19 2.43 6.72
CA VAL A 36 32.06 1.13 6.05
C VAL A 36 30.95 0.27 6.66
N GLN A 37 30.82 0.25 7.99
CA GLN A 37 29.77 -0.52 8.68
C GLN A 37 28.38 -0.05 8.25
N PHE A 38 28.12 1.25 8.27
CA PHE A 38 26.85 1.81 7.81
C PHE A 38 26.57 1.46 6.35
N LEU A 39 27.56 1.58 5.46
CA LEU A 39 27.38 1.31 4.03
C LEU A 39 27.09 -0.18 3.76
N VAL A 40 27.75 -1.08 4.47
CA VAL A 40 27.47 -2.52 4.43
C VAL A 40 26.03 -2.79 4.83
N VAL A 41 25.58 -2.27 5.97
CA VAL A 41 24.22 -2.47 6.47
C VAL A 41 23.18 -1.84 5.55
N LEU A 42 23.43 -0.62 5.06
CA LEU A 42 22.60 0.06 4.07
C LEU A 42 22.44 -0.77 2.79
N SER A 43 23.53 -1.32 2.27
CA SER A 43 23.51 -2.17 1.08
C SER A 43 22.73 -3.47 1.30
N ALA A 44 22.80 -4.04 2.52
CA ALA A 44 22.01 -5.21 2.90
C ALA A 44 20.51 -4.91 2.85
N VAL A 45 20.09 -3.77 3.39
CA VAL A 45 18.69 -3.33 3.36
C VAL A 45 18.22 -3.10 1.93
N ILE A 46 19.02 -2.40 1.09
CA ILE A 46 18.69 -2.15 -0.31
C ILE A 46 18.55 -3.46 -1.09
N ARG A 47 19.49 -4.40 -0.91
CA ARG A 47 19.42 -5.74 -1.52
C ARG A 47 18.17 -6.49 -1.06
N ALA A 48 17.87 -6.46 0.24
CA ALA A 48 16.71 -7.14 0.80
C ALA A 48 15.41 -6.64 0.15
N VAL A 49 15.23 -5.31 0.06
CA VAL A 49 14.02 -4.72 -0.56
C VAL A 49 13.99 -4.98 -2.06
N ASN A 50 15.12 -4.92 -2.76
CA ASN A 50 15.18 -5.21 -4.19
C ASN A 50 14.82 -6.68 -4.51
N LYS A 51 15.30 -7.61 -3.69
CA LYS A 51 15.09 -9.05 -3.86
C LYS A 51 13.69 -9.46 -3.40
N TYR A 52 13.25 -9.02 -2.23
CA TYR A 52 12.01 -9.49 -1.57
C TYR A 52 10.93 -8.41 -1.43
N GLY A 53 10.98 -7.32 -2.18
CA GLY A 53 9.99 -6.24 -2.11
C GLY A 53 8.56 -6.72 -2.39
N HIS A 54 8.38 -7.71 -3.25
CA HIS A 54 7.08 -8.34 -3.50
C HIS A 54 6.55 -9.08 -2.26
N LEU A 55 7.41 -9.76 -1.50
CA LEU A 55 7.06 -10.35 -0.20
C LEU A 55 6.75 -9.27 0.84
N LEU A 56 7.47 -8.16 0.84
CA LEU A 56 7.18 -7.01 1.70
C LEU A 56 5.80 -6.40 1.37
N ARG A 57 5.41 -6.33 0.09
CA ARG A 57 4.06 -5.96 -0.35
C ARG A 57 3.00 -6.97 0.09
N ALA A 58 3.29 -8.27 0.01
CA ALA A 58 2.41 -9.33 0.51
C ALA A 58 2.21 -9.24 2.02
N SER A 59 3.25 -8.84 2.77
CA SER A 59 3.21 -8.71 4.23
C SER A 59 2.20 -7.68 4.72
N ILE A 60 1.79 -6.71 3.90
CA ILE A 60 0.82 -5.65 4.22
C ILE A 60 -0.52 -5.81 3.49
N ALA A 61 -0.75 -6.97 2.88
CA ALA A 61 -1.95 -7.25 2.12
C ALA A 61 -3.17 -7.48 3.04
N SER A 62 -4.23 -6.70 2.82
CA SER A 62 -5.54 -6.85 3.44
C SER A 62 -6.59 -6.06 2.65
N ALA A 63 -7.86 -6.48 2.71
CA ALA A 63 -8.96 -5.79 2.02
C ALA A 63 -9.00 -4.29 2.37
N GLY A 64 -8.87 -3.95 3.66
CA GLY A 64 -8.90 -2.56 4.12
C GLY A 64 -7.69 -1.71 3.69
N ASN A 65 -6.51 -2.32 3.48
CA ASN A 65 -5.31 -1.59 3.05
C ASN A 65 -5.28 -1.42 1.52
N ASP A 66 -5.93 -2.29 0.75
CA ASP A 66 -6.09 -2.11 -0.70
C ASP A 66 -6.83 -0.81 -1.04
N HIS A 67 -7.80 -0.39 -0.22
CA HIS A 67 -8.47 0.92 -0.35
C HIS A 67 -7.56 2.13 -0.04
N ARG A 68 -6.38 1.87 0.53
CA ARG A 68 -5.45 2.91 0.98
C ARG A 68 -4.30 3.09 -0.01
N LEU A 69 -3.66 2.02 -0.45
CA LEU A 69 -2.43 2.07 -1.25
C LEU A 69 -2.62 2.84 -2.57
N GLY A 70 -1.62 3.64 -2.94
CA GLY A 70 -1.59 4.40 -4.20
C GLY A 70 -2.48 5.63 -4.25
N ALA A 71 -2.99 6.11 -3.10
CA ALA A 71 -3.79 7.33 -3.01
C ALA A 71 -3.58 8.04 -1.67
N ASN A 72 -3.86 9.35 -1.64
CA ASN A 72 -4.01 10.19 -0.44
C ASN A 72 -3.00 9.90 0.69
N GLU A 73 -1.71 10.17 0.41
CA GLU A 73 -0.56 9.99 1.32
C GLU A 73 -0.19 8.54 1.70
N ALA A 74 -0.76 7.53 1.05
CA ALA A 74 -0.29 6.16 1.15
C ALA A 74 0.50 5.74 -0.09
N PRO A 75 1.64 5.06 0.05
CA PRO A 75 2.50 4.71 -1.08
C PRO A 75 1.80 3.74 -2.05
N PRO A 76 2.20 3.71 -3.33
CA PRO A 76 1.72 2.70 -4.28
C PRO A 76 2.19 1.30 -3.87
N ALA A 77 1.64 0.28 -4.54
CA ALA A 77 2.02 -1.11 -4.32
C ALA A 77 3.42 -1.49 -4.85
N ILE A 78 4.09 -0.56 -5.53
CA ILE A 78 5.45 -0.71 -6.03
C ILE A 78 6.41 -0.45 -4.87
N MET A 79 7.05 -1.49 -4.34
CA MET A 79 8.07 -1.31 -3.31
C MET A 79 9.32 -0.68 -3.92
N SER A 80 9.77 0.43 -3.34
CA SER A 80 10.94 1.21 -3.73
C SER A 80 11.61 1.78 -2.49
N VAL A 81 12.90 2.12 -2.58
CA VAL A 81 13.68 2.70 -1.48
C VAL A 81 13.98 4.16 -1.77
N TYR A 82 13.58 5.03 -0.85
CA TYR A 82 13.97 6.44 -0.84
C TYR A 82 15.16 6.63 0.11
N LEU A 83 16.24 7.24 -0.37
CA LEU A 83 17.42 7.55 0.45
C LEU A 83 17.58 9.06 0.72
N GLY A 84 16.93 9.90 -0.09
CA GLY A 84 17.19 11.33 -0.15
C GLY A 84 18.43 11.66 -0.98
N ASP A 85 18.47 12.87 -1.53
CA ASP A 85 19.42 13.22 -2.59
C ASP A 85 20.88 13.08 -2.17
N LYS A 86 21.22 13.48 -0.95
CA LYS A 86 22.59 13.42 -0.44
C LYS A 86 23.09 11.98 -0.30
N LEU A 87 22.31 11.10 0.33
CA LEU A 87 22.71 9.70 0.49
C LEU A 87 22.68 8.94 -0.85
N THR A 88 21.75 9.28 -1.75
CA THR A 88 21.76 8.78 -3.14
C THR A 88 23.03 9.19 -3.88
N GLN A 89 23.52 10.42 -3.72
CA GLN A 89 24.79 10.87 -4.31
C GLN A 89 25.98 10.06 -3.76
N VAL A 90 26.02 9.78 -2.45
CA VAL A 90 27.04 8.91 -1.84
C VAL A 90 27.00 7.51 -2.46
N VAL A 91 25.82 6.90 -2.55
CA VAL A 91 25.64 5.58 -3.17
C VAL A 91 26.07 5.58 -4.65
N ASN A 92 25.71 6.61 -5.42
CA ASN A 92 26.11 6.73 -6.82
C ASN A 92 27.63 6.94 -7.01
N ALA A 93 28.27 7.71 -6.13
CA ALA A 93 29.72 7.88 -6.12
C ALA A 93 30.43 6.55 -5.80
N LEU A 94 29.93 5.82 -4.80
CA LEU A 94 30.41 4.47 -4.47
C LEU A 94 30.27 3.53 -5.66
N ILE A 95 29.10 3.44 -6.30
CA ILE A 95 28.89 2.57 -7.48
C ILE A 95 29.84 2.92 -8.62
N SER A 96 29.93 4.21 -8.99
CA SER A 96 30.70 4.65 -10.16
C SER A 96 32.22 4.56 -9.97
N GLY A 97 32.69 4.46 -8.73
CA GLY A 97 34.13 4.54 -8.41
C GLY A 97 34.74 5.90 -8.70
N LYS A 98 33.90 6.89 -9.04
CA LYS A 98 34.32 8.27 -9.22
C LYS A 98 34.35 8.94 -7.86
N LYS A 99 35.53 9.46 -7.57
CA LYS A 99 35.84 10.29 -6.41
C LYS A 99 35.29 11.71 -6.52
N GLU A 100 34.26 11.98 -7.33
CA GLU A 100 33.71 13.32 -7.49
C GLU A 100 32.18 13.24 -7.61
N ILE A 101 31.47 13.96 -6.74
CA ILE A 101 30.02 14.17 -6.83
C ILE A 101 29.79 15.43 -7.67
N PRO A 102 28.98 15.38 -8.76
CA PRO A 102 28.66 16.58 -9.53
C PRO A 102 27.84 17.56 -8.67
N GLY A 103 28.34 18.79 -8.49
CA GLY A 103 27.59 19.88 -7.84
C GLY A 103 28.02 20.25 -6.43
N GLY A 104 28.91 19.48 -5.80
CA GLY A 104 29.65 19.93 -4.62
C GLY A 104 30.83 20.79 -5.06
N SER A 105 31.01 21.97 -4.45
CA SER A 105 32.14 22.86 -4.71
C SER A 105 33.48 22.11 -4.67
N GLY A 106 34.05 21.74 -5.82
CA GLY A 106 35.49 21.52 -6.04
C GLY A 106 36.27 20.65 -5.05
N VAL A 107 35.67 19.70 -4.34
CA VAL A 107 36.38 18.84 -3.40
C VAL A 107 36.53 17.44 -3.99
N LYS A 108 37.78 17.10 -4.35
CA LYS A 108 38.19 15.75 -4.75
C LYS A 108 37.93 14.80 -3.58
N LEU A 109 37.12 13.75 -3.76
CA LEU A 109 36.98 12.67 -2.77
C LEU A 109 38.28 11.86 -2.72
N GLN A 110 39.25 12.24 -1.90
CA GLN A 110 40.26 11.30 -1.46
C GLN A 110 39.68 10.51 -0.29
N PHE A 111 39.60 9.17 -0.44
CA PHE A 111 39.53 8.26 0.71
C PHE A 111 40.58 8.71 1.72
N GLY A 112 40.12 9.22 2.85
CA GLY A 112 40.97 9.70 3.93
C GLY A 112 40.71 11.12 4.43
N VAL A 113 40.39 12.11 3.59
CA VAL A 113 40.11 13.48 4.09
C VAL A 113 39.32 14.28 3.06
N SER A 114 38.00 14.32 3.20
CA SER A 114 37.18 15.48 2.79
C SER A 114 35.73 15.25 3.19
N THR A 115 35.30 15.94 4.25
CA THR A 115 33.95 15.94 4.78
C THR A 115 32.93 16.33 3.72
N LEU A 116 31.96 15.45 3.44
CA LEU A 116 30.67 15.89 2.92
C LEU A 116 30.05 16.90 3.90
N PRO A 117 29.28 17.89 3.42
CA PRO A 117 28.51 18.74 4.32
C PRO A 117 27.64 17.87 5.22
N ASP A 118 27.57 18.18 6.52
CA ASP A 118 26.80 17.43 7.50
C ASP A 118 25.44 17.03 6.92
N LEU A 119 25.15 15.71 6.88
CA LEU A 119 23.79 15.23 6.65
C LEU A 119 22.96 15.82 7.80
N PRO A 120 22.04 16.77 7.54
CA PRO A 120 21.21 17.27 8.60
C PRO A 120 20.38 16.09 9.09
N ARG A 121 20.29 15.91 10.40
CA ARG A 121 19.48 14.85 11.03
C ARG A 121 18.01 14.84 10.57
N ASP A 122 17.57 15.90 9.88
CA ASP A 122 16.20 16.12 9.42
C ASP A 122 16.13 16.83 8.04
N ASP A 123 17.01 16.51 7.08
CA ASP A 123 16.90 16.96 5.67
C ASP A 123 16.17 15.95 4.80
N SER A 124 15.40 15.04 5.41
CA SER A 124 14.51 14.16 4.67
C SER A 124 13.42 15.06 4.06
N ASP A 125 13.69 15.55 2.85
CA ASP A 125 12.67 15.96 1.92
C ASP A 125 11.53 14.94 2.04
N ARG A 126 10.39 15.44 2.54
CA ARG A 126 9.28 14.63 3.05
C ARG A 126 8.53 14.04 1.86
N ASN A 127 9.20 13.23 1.07
CA ASN A 127 8.59 12.43 0.05
C ASN A 127 7.75 11.34 0.72
N ARG A 128 6.55 11.73 1.19
CA ARG A 128 5.56 10.89 1.88
C ARG A 128 5.02 9.77 1.00
N THR A 129 5.31 9.80 -0.29
CA THR A 129 4.80 8.86 -1.29
C THR A 129 5.64 7.58 -1.37
N SER A 130 6.87 7.58 -0.86
CA SER A 130 7.73 6.40 -0.86
C SER A 130 7.25 5.33 0.15
N PRO A 131 7.21 4.05 -0.22
CA PRO A 131 6.83 2.97 0.68
C PRO A 131 7.88 2.69 1.76
N PHE A 132 9.18 2.84 1.45
CA PHE A 132 10.27 2.51 2.36
C PHE A 132 11.35 3.60 2.29
N ALA A 133 11.39 4.48 3.29
CA ALA A 133 12.20 5.69 3.24
C ALA A 133 13.26 5.73 4.35
N PHE A 134 14.50 6.00 4.00
CA PHE A 134 15.54 6.31 4.98
C PHE A 134 15.30 7.71 5.57
N THR A 135 15.21 7.79 6.89
CA THR A 135 14.90 9.03 7.63
C THR A 135 15.96 9.31 8.70
N GLY A 136 17.17 9.60 8.22
CA GLY A 136 18.32 10.02 9.03
C GLY A 136 19.13 8.86 9.57
N ASN A 137 18.51 7.96 10.34
CA ASN A 137 19.19 6.84 10.99
C ASN A 137 18.33 5.58 11.14
N LYS A 138 17.27 5.48 10.34
CA LYS A 138 16.28 4.40 10.36
C LYS A 138 15.56 4.36 9.02
N PHE A 139 14.89 3.26 8.73
CA PHE A 139 13.94 3.19 7.62
C PHE A 139 12.52 3.28 8.14
N GLU A 140 11.68 4.02 7.42
CA GLU A 140 10.26 4.14 7.69
C GLU A 140 9.48 3.35 6.64
N PHE A 141 8.85 2.25 7.06
CA PHE A 141 7.95 1.47 6.21
C PHE A 141 6.52 2.01 6.32
N ARG A 142 6.10 2.75 5.29
CA ARG A 142 4.84 3.53 5.27
C ARG A 142 3.65 2.76 4.70
N ALA A 143 3.89 1.61 4.08
CA ALA A 143 2.83 0.81 3.43
C ALA A 143 1.98 -0.02 4.43
N VAL A 144 2.38 -0.11 5.70
CA VAL A 144 1.65 -0.88 6.72
C VAL A 144 0.28 -0.26 7.04
N GLY A 145 -0.76 -1.10 6.99
CA GLY A 145 -2.13 -0.71 7.30
C GLY A 145 -2.35 -0.42 8.79
N SER A 146 -3.21 0.55 9.10
CA SER A 146 -3.47 1.01 10.47
C SER A 146 -4.04 -0.05 11.42
N SER A 147 -4.93 -0.91 10.92
CA SER A 147 -5.51 -2.00 11.70
C SER A 147 -4.59 -3.23 11.82
N GLN A 148 -3.52 -3.29 11.05
CA GLN A 148 -2.67 -4.47 10.97
C GLN A 148 -1.72 -4.57 12.16
N SER A 149 -1.45 -5.80 12.61
CA SER A 149 -0.33 -6.09 13.50
C SER A 149 0.99 -5.86 12.78
N ILE A 150 1.90 -5.10 13.42
CA ILE A 150 3.24 -4.85 12.88
C ILE A 150 4.16 -6.06 13.00
N ALA A 151 3.74 -7.11 13.72
CA ALA A 151 4.55 -8.30 13.94
C ALA A 151 4.89 -8.97 12.61
N TRP A 152 3.90 -9.23 11.76
CA TRP A 152 4.13 -9.93 10.49
C TRP A 152 4.99 -9.13 9.49
N PRO A 153 4.73 -7.84 9.23
CA PRO A 153 5.66 -6.99 8.46
C PRO A 153 7.08 -6.98 9.00
N ASN A 154 7.26 -6.93 10.33
CA ASN A 154 8.58 -6.98 10.94
C ASN A 154 9.25 -8.35 10.84
N THR A 155 8.51 -9.45 10.97
CA THR A 155 9.03 -10.80 10.73
C THR A 155 9.58 -10.90 9.31
N VAL A 156 8.78 -10.51 8.30
CA VAL A 156 9.21 -10.49 6.89
C VAL A 156 10.46 -9.61 6.70
N LEU A 157 10.42 -8.36 7.19
CA LEU A 157 11.51 -7.40 7.06
C LEU A 157 12.81 -7.90 7.69
N ASN A 158 12.74 -8.42 8.90
CA ASN A 158 13.91 -8.96 9.60
C ASN A 158 14.49 -10.18 8.88
N THR A 159 13.65 -11.11 8.39
CA THR A 159 14.12 -12.30 7.67
C THR A 159 14.77 -11.95 6.34
N MET A 160 14.20 -11.03 5.54
CA MET A 160 14.80 -10.63 4.26
C MET A 160 16.13 -9.86 4.44
N VAL A 161 16.25 -9.08 5.52
CA VAL A 161 17.49 -8.37 5.87
C VAL A 161 18.54 -9.36 6.37
N ALA A 162 18.17 -10.35 7.18
CA ALA A 162 19.06 -11.42 7.62
C ALA A 162 19.67 -12.18 6.44
N GLU A 163 18.86 -12.54 5.43
CA GLU A 163 19.34 -13.13 4.17
C GLU A 163 20.34 -12.26 3.42
N SER A 164 20.15 -10.94 3.46
CA SER A 164 21.06 -10.03 2.78
C SER A 164 22.36 -9.82 3.54
N LEU A 165 22.30 -9.78 4.88
CA LEU A 165 23.48 -9.72 5.74
C LEU A 165 24.32 -10.99 5.63
N ASP A 166 23.70 -12.17 5.66
CA ASP A 166 24.40 -13.47 5.49
C ASP A 166 25.10 -13.57 4.12
N TYR A 167 24.39 -13.17 3.05
CA TYR A 167 24.99 -13.10 1.71
C TYR A 167 26.21 -12.16 1.67
N ILE A 168 26.08 -10.95 2.22
CA ILE A 168 27.16 -9.97 2.20
C ILE A 168 28.34 -10.43 3.05
N ALA A 169 28.10 -10.94 4.27
CA ALA A 169 29.14 -11.48 5.13
C ALA A 169 29.92 -12.60 4.43
N THR A 170 29.21 -13.55 3.81
CA THR A 170 29.82 -14.64 3.04
C THR A 170 30.68 -14.12 1.87
N GLU A 171 30.24 -13.09 1.16
CA GLU A 171 31.01 -12.50 0.06
C GLU A 171 32.24 -11.73 0.58
N ILE A 172 32.13 -11.04 1.72
CA ILE A 172 33.28 -10.36 2.37
C ILE A 172 34.31 -11.39 2.81
N GLU A 173 33.91 -12.50 3.44
CA GLU A 173 34.82 -13.58 3.82
C GLU A 173 35.53 -14.24 2.64
N LYS A 174 34.90 -14.28 1.46
CA LYS A 174 35.55 -14.75 0.23
C LYS A 174 36.58 -13.76 -0.28
N GLU A 175 36.25 -12.48 -0.31
CA GLU A 175 37.18 -11.43 -0.73
C GLU A 175 38.35 -11.30 0.24
N LEU A 176 38.13 -11.51 1.53
CA LEU A 176 39.17 -11.54 2.58
C LEU A 176 40.26 -12.61 2.36
N LYS A 177 39.95 -13.68 1.63
CA LYS A 177 40.93 -14.71 1.26
C LYS A 177 41.85 -14.27 0.12
N VAL A 178 41.48 -13.22 -0.60
CA VAL A 178 42.24 -12.64 -1.71
C VAL A 178 42.97 -11.39 -1.24
N ASP A 179 42.25 -10.50 -0.57
CA ASP A 179 42.72 -9.24 -0.01
C ASP A 179 42.61 -9.30 1.52
N HIS A 180 43.73 -9.31 2.23
CA HIS A 180 43.74 -9.51 3.69
C HIS A 180 43.24 -8.28 4.47
N ASP A 181 42.82 -7.22 3.78
CA ASP A 181 42.24 -6.01 4.34
C ASP A 181 40.69 -6.10 4.35
N ILE A 182 40.12 -6.06 5.56
CA ILE A 182 38.67 -6.14 5.78
C ILE A 182 37.91 -4.94 5.23
N ASP A 183 38.49 -3.75 5.30
CA ASP A 183 37.82 -2.53 4.85
C ASP A 183 37.77 -2.50 3.32
N ALA A 184 38.86 -2.90 2.66
CA ALA A 184 38.93 -3.04 1.21
C ALA A 184 37.96 -4.12 0.68
N ALA A 185 37.93 -5.29 1.34
CA ALA A 185 36.99 -6.37 1.00
C ALA A 185 35.52 -5.93 1.17
N ALA A 186 35.20 -5.28 2.29
CA ALA A 186 33.86 -4.77 2.58
C ALA A 186 33.42 -3.70 1.58
N GLU A 187 34.29 -2.75 1.22
CA GLU A 187 33.98 -1.72 0.22
C GLU A 187 33.70 -2.36 -1.16
N LYS A 188 34.54 -3.32 -1.57
CA LYS A 188 34.39 -4.02 -2.85
C LYS A 188 33.06 -4.76 -2.95
N VAL A 189 32.69 -5.51 -1.91
CA VAL A 189 31.41 -6.24 -1.85
C VAL A 189 30.24 -5.26 -1.80
N THR A 190 30.32 -4.22 -0.97
CA THR A 190 29.27 -3.20 -0.85
C THR A 190 29.00 -2.51 -2.18
N ARG A 191 30.06 -2.10 -2.90
CA ARG A 191 29.98 -1.52 -4.25
C ARG A 191 29.29 -2.46 -5.23
N LYS A 192 29.67 -3.74 -5.25
CA LYS A 192 29.05 -4.75 -6.12
C LYS A 192 27.55 -4.87 -5.82
N VAL A 193 27.19 -5.03 -4.54
CA VAL A 193 25.79 -5.18 -4.11
C VAL A 193 24.97 -3.94 -4.43
N LEU A 194 25.46 -2.74 -4.16
CA LEU A 194 24.75 -1.51 -4.50
C LEU A 194 24.55 -1.39 -6.02
N SER A 195 25.56 -1.74 -6.82
CA SER A 195 25.46 -1.70 -8.28
C SER A 195 24.35 -2.61 -8.80
N GLU A 196 24.31 -3.87 -8.31
CA GLU A 196 23.33 -4.89 -8.70
C GLU A 196 21.90 -4.60 -8.22
N ASN A 197 21.74 -3.80 -7.15
CA ASN A 197 20.45 -3.59 -6.49
C ASN A 197 19.92 -2.14 -6.60
N SER A 198 20.65 -1.25 -7.29
CA SER A 198 20.31 0.17 -7.43
C SER A 198 18.97 0.45 -8.12
N ARG A 199 18.41 -0.50 -8.88
CA ARG A 199 17.12 -0.33 -9.58
C ARG A 199 15.94 0.01 -8.65
N ILE A 200 16.01 -0.40 -7.39
CA ILE A 200 14.98 -0.16 -6.36
C ILE A 200 15.01 1.26 -5.82
N LEU A 201 16.09 2.01 -6.05
CA LEU A 201 16.28 3.36 -5.54
C LEU A 201 15.46 4.36 -6.35
N PHE A 202 14.62 5.14 -5.68
CA PHE A 202 13.82 6.17 -6.32
C PHE A 202 13.52 7.31 -5.34
N ASN A 203 13.95 8.53 -5.70
CA ASN A 203 13.76 9.72 -4.88
C ASN A 203 12.57 10.59 -5.33
N GLY A 204 11.93 10.28 -6.47
CA GLY A 204 10.85 11.07 -7.05
C GLY A 204 9.46 10.79 -6.48
N ASP A 205 8.45 11.43 -7.06
CA ASP A 205 7.04 11.20 -6.70
C ASP A 205 6.59 9.79 -7.10
N ASN A 206 6.22 8.97 -6.12
CA ASN A 206 5.80 7.60 -6.37
C ASN A 206 4.34 7.52 -6.89
N TYR A 207 3.60 8.62 -6.94
CA TYR A 207 2.26 8.66 -7.55
C TYR A 207 2.28 8.93 -9.04
N SER A 208 3.40 9.42 -9.57
CA SER A 208 3.45 9.86 -10.95
C SER A 208 3.33 8.69 -11.92
N GLN A 209 2.63 8.89 -13.04
CA GLN A 209 2.52 7.86 -14.07
C GLN A 209 3.90 7.52 -14.65
N GLU A 210 4.79 8.52 -14.69
CA GLU A 210 6.18 8.35 -15.09
C GLU A 210 6.91 7.33 -14.21
N TRP A 211 6.70 7.38 -12.88
CA TRP A 211 7.27 6.37 -11.98
C TRP A 211 6.68 4.99 -12.23
N HIS A 212 5.37 4.89 -12.43
CA HIS A 212 4.73 3.61 -12.74
C HIS A 212 5.31 2.97 -14.02
N ASP A 213 5.52 3.76 -15.07
CA ASP A 213 6.11 3.30 -16.33
C ASP A 213 7.59 2.96 -16.17
N GLU A 214 8.34 3.76 -15.40
CA GLU A 214 9.75 3.53 -15.13
C GLU A 214 9.98 2.28 -14.27
N ALA A 215 9.20 2.10 -13.21
CA ALA A 215 9.24 0.93 -12.34
C ALA A 215 8.98 -0.36 -13.13
N ALA A 216 8.02 -0.33 -14.06
CA ALA A 216 7.76 -1.45 -14.97
C ALA A 216 8.98 -1.75 -15.86
N LYS A 217 9.62 -0.73 -16.44
CA LYS A 217 10.87 -0.89 -17.23
C LYS A 217 12.02 -1.45 -16.39
N ARG A 218 12.11 -1.06 -15.12
CA ARG A 218 13.10 -1.57 -14.14
C ARG A 218 12.77 -3.00 -13.65
N GLY A 219 11.60 -3.53 -14.00
CA GLY A 219 11.13 -4.86 -13.58
C GLY A 219 10.69 -4.93 -12.11
N LEU A 220 10.25 -3.81 -11.53
CA LEU A 220 9.72 -3.77 -10.17
C LEU A 220 8.25 -4.26 -10.16
N PRO A 221 7.90 -5.24 -9.31
CA PRO A 221 6.54 -5.73 -9.21
C PRO A 221 5.55 -4.65 -8.76
N ASN A 222 4.35 -4.65 -9.36
CA ASN A 222 3.23 -3.79 -8.98
C ASN A 222 1.99 -4.66 -8.67
N LEU A 223 2.01 -5.33 -7.51
CA LEU A 223 0.92 -6.19 -7.04
C LEU A 223 -0.14 -5.31 -6.36
N ARG A 224 -1.06 -4.77 -7.15
CA ARG A 224 -1.99 -3.71 -6.72
C ARG A 224 -2.94 -4.22 -5.66
N HIS A 225 -3.42 -5.45 -5.84
CA HIS A 225 -4.47 -6.03 -5.00
C HIS A 225 -3.93 -7.11 -4.08
N THR A 226 -4.58 -7.30 -2.93
CA THR A 226 -4.26 -8.35 -1.96
C THR A 226 -4.28 -9.74 -2.60
N VAL A 227 -5.23 -9.99 -3.50
CA VAL A 227 -5.36 -11.27 -4.23
C VAL A 227 -4.18 -11.53 -5.17
N GLU A 228 -3.52 -10.49 -5.66
CA GLU A 228 -2.30 -10.59 -6.49
C GLU A 228 -1.05 -10.73 -5.62
N ALA A 229 -1.05 -10.11 -4.43
CA ALA A 229 0.09 -10.07 -3.54
C ALA A 229 0.25 -11.34 -2.69
N LEU A 230 -0.84 -11.92 -2.19
CA LEU A 230 -0.78 -13.07 -1.29
C LEU A 230 -0.10 -14.33 -1.86
N PRO A 231 -0.26 -14.69 -3.15
CA PRO A 231 0.41 -15.87 -3.73
C PRO A 231 1.93 -15.86 -3.57
N VAL A 232 2.56 -14.68 -3.45
CA VAL A 232 4.00 -14.55 -3.18
C VAL A 232 4.43 -15.33 -1.94
N MET A 233 3.57 -15.43 -0.92
CA MET A 233 3.90 -16.10 0.34
C MET A 233 4.24 -17.58 0.18
N ILE A 234 3.79 -18.21 -0.93
CA ILE A 234 4.01 -19.63 -1.21
C ILE A 234 4.99 -19.87 -2.36
N ASP A 235 5.64 -18.82 -2.86
CA ASP A 235 6.71 -18.96 -3.84
C ASP A 235 7.88 -19.74 -3.23
N LYS A 236 8.53 -20.56 -4.06
CA LYS A 236 9.67 -21.38 -3.64
C LYS A 236 10.78 -20.55 -2.97
N GLU A 237 11.10 -19.38 -3.54
CA GLU A 237 12.13 -18.49 -2.99
C GLU A 237 11.79 -17.98 -1.59
N VAL A 238 10.50 -17.72 -1.32
CA VAL A 238 10.01 -17.27 -0.02
C VAL A 238 10.02 -18.41 0.98
N LYS A 239 9.56 -19.61 0.59
CA LYS A 239 9.63 -20.81 1.43
C LYS A 239 11.07 -21.13 1.84
N ASP A 240 11.98 -21.13 0.86
CA ASP A 240 13.41 -21.36 1.07
C ASP A 240 14.00 -20.31 2.03
N LEU A 241 13.62 -19.03 1.88
CA LEU A 241 14.05 -17.94 2.77
C LEU A 241 13.66 -18.19 4.23
N PHE A 242 12.39 -18.47 4.50
CA PHE A 242 11.92 -18.66 5.88
C PHE A 242 12.47 -19.94 6.51
N GLN A 243 12.55 -21.01 5.73
CA GLN A 243 13.07 -22.30 6.18
C GLN A 243 14.56 -22.23 6.49
N LYS A 244 15.36 -21.54 5.66
CA LYS A 244 16.81 -21.36 5.86
C LYS A 244 17.13 -20.78 7.23
N TYR A 245 16.35 -19.80 7.70
CA TYR A 245 16.56 -19.14 9.00
C TYR A 245 15.74 -19.76 10.14
N GLY A 246 15.01 -20.85 9.90
CA GLY A 246 14.18 -21.50 10.91
C GLY A 246 13.07 -20.60 11.48
N VAL A 247 12.63 -19.60 10.71
CA VAL A 247 11.61 -18.64 11.15
C VAL A 247 10.20 -19.20 10.98
N LEU A 248 9.96 -19.88 9.85
CA LEU A 248 8.73 -20.62 9.58
C LEU A 248 9.07 -21.84 8.70
N GLN A 249 8.30 -22.91 8.88
CA GLN A 249 8.26 -24.06 7.98
C GLN A 249 7.32 -23.79 6.78
N GLU A 250 7.41 -24.62 5.76
CA GLU A 250 6.62 -24.48 4.54
C GLU A 250 5.10 -24.56 4.80
N ASP A 251 4.66 -25.51 5.62
CA ASP A 251 3.27 -25.70 6.03
C ASP A 251 2.72 -24.52 6.83
N GLU A 252 3.54 -23.91 7.67
CA GLU A 252 3.17 -22.69 8.41
C GLU A 252 2.96 -21.49 7.47
N LEU A 253 3.79 -21.33 6.44
CA LEU A 253 3.61 -20.29 5.42
C LEU A 253 2.35 -20.50 4.58
N VAL A 254 2.11 -21.74 4.14
CA VAL A 254 0.91 -22.10 3.38
C VAL A 254 -0.34 -21.87 4.23
N SER A 255 -0.30 -22.25 5.52
CA SER A 255 -1.40 -21.99 6.46
C SER A 255 -1.68 -20.49 6.60
N ARG A 256 -0.64 -19.66 6.77
CA ARG A 256 -0.79 -18.19 6.83
C ARG A 256 -1.38 -17.61 5.54
N TYR A 257 -0.94 -18.09 4.38
CA TYR A 257 -1.48 -17.70 3.09
C TYR A 257 -2.98 -18.00 3.00
N ASN A 258 -3.40 -19.23 3.35
CA ASN A 258 -4.81 -19.64 3.33
C ASN A 258 -5.66 -18.82 4.30
N ILE A 259 -5.19 -18.59 5.53
CA ILE A 259 -5.87 -17.76 6.53
C ILE A 259 -6.04 -16.32 6.02
N ASN A 260 -5.02 -15.75 5.38
CA ASN A 260 -5.10 -14.40 4.84
C ASN A 260 -6.10 -14.28 3.68
N LEU A 261 -6.18 -15.27 2.80
CA LEU A 261 -7.20 -15.32 1.75
C LEU A 261 -8.60 -15.46 2.34
N GLU A 262 -8.79 -16.35 3.31
CA GLU A 262 -10.07 -16.54 3.98
C GLU A 262 -10.52 -15.25 4.69
N ASN A 263 -9.62 -14.57 5.39
CA ASN A 263 -9.87 -13.28 6.01
C ASN A 263 -10.28 -12.21 4.99
N TYR A 264 -9.60 -12.16 3.83
CA TYR A 264 -9.96 -11.26 2.74
C TYR A 264 -11.39 -11.53 2.24
N ILE A 265 -11.70 -12.79 1.92
CA ILE A 265 -13.02 -13.23 1.43
C ILE A 265 -14.11 -12.88 2.44
N LYS A 266 -13.92 -13.24 3.71
CA LYS A 266 -14.90 -12.96 4.78
C LYS A 266 -15.14 -11.47 4.95
N THR A 267 -14.08 -10.65 4.93
CA THR A 267 -14.20 -9.21 5.07
C THR A 267 -15.05 -8.62 3.94
N VAL A 268 -14.69 -8.91 2.68
CA VAL A 268 -15.42 -8.38 1.52
C VAL A 268 -16.85 -8.92 1.45
N ASN A 269 -17.09 -10.16 1.85
CA ASN A 269 -18.44 -10.72 1.95
C ASN A 269 -19.30 -10.00 3.00
N ILE A 270 -18.75 -9.72 4.18
CA ILE A 270 -19.49 -8.96 5.20
C ILE A 270 -19.82 -7.55 4.69
N GLU A 271 -18.85 -6.88 4.05
CA GLU A 271 -19.06 -5.56 3.45
C GLU A 271 -20.13 -5.58 2.34
N SER A 272 -20.16 -6.60 1.48
CA SER A 272 -21.17 -6.71 0.42
C SER A 272 -22.57 -6.96 0.97
N LEU A 273 -22.70 -7.84 1.97
CA LEU A 273 -23.97 -8.14 2.63
C LEU A 273 -24.52 -6.91 3.36
N ILE A 274 -23.68 -6.17 4.08
CA ILE A 274 -24.08 -4.93 4.76
C ILE A 274 -24.47 -3.87 3.73
N THR A 275 -23.71 -3.71 2.65
CA THR A 275 -24.04 -2.74 1.59
C THR A 275 -25.42 -3.01 0.99
N ALA A 276 -25.70 -4.26 0.62
CA ALA A 276 -27.01 -4.65 0.10
C ALA A 276 -28.12 -4.42 1.13
N ASN A 277 -27.89 -4.81 2.39
CA ASN A 277 -28.86 -4.65 3.47
C ASN A 277 -29.21 -3.18 3.73
N MET A 278 -28.21 -2.30 3.88
CA MET A 278 -28.42 -0.88 4.12
C MET A 278 -29.11 -0.21 2.91
N ALA A 279 -28.67 -0.52 1.69
CA ALA A 279 -29.29 0.03 0.49
C ALA A 279 -30.77 -0.37 0.37
N LYS A 280 -31.09 -1.64 0.65
CA LYS A 280 -32.45 -2.20 0.54
C LYS A 280 -33.40 -1.76 1.65
N THR A 281 -32.91 -1.66 2.88
CA THR A 281 -33.77 -1.47 4.07
C THR A 281 -33.79 -0.02 4.57
N MET A 282 -32.81 0.80 4.20
CA MET A 282 -32.71 2.19 4.65
C MET A 282 -32.83 3.16 3.47
N ILE A 283 -31.92 3.06 2.49
CA ILE A 283 -31.79 4.08 1.43
C ILE A 283 -32.95 4.02 0.44
N LEU A 284 -33.24 2.84 -0.11
CA LEU A 284 -34.30 2.67 -1.11
C LEU A 284 -35.69 3.08 -0.56
N PRO A 285 -36.12 2.63 0.65
CA PRO A 285 -37.39 3.07 1.22
C PRO A 285 -37.48 4.59 1.39
N THR A 286 -36.39 5.23 1.82
CA THR A 286 -36.33 6.70 1.97
C THR A 286 -36.50 7.40 0.62
N ALA A 287 -35.82 6.92 -0.43
CA ALA A 287 -35.95 7.48 -1.77
C ALA A 287 -37.40 7.34 -2.30
N LEU A 288 -38.04 6.19 -2.06
CA LEU A 288 -39.44 5.97 -2.44
C LEU A 288 -40.43 6.82 -1.64
N GLU A 289 -40.16 7.05 -0.35
CA GLU A 289 -40.96 7.95 0.48
C GLU A 289 -40.88 9.39 -0.04
N TYR A 290 -39.67 9.89 -0.32
CA TYR A 290 -39.49 11.23 -0.85
C TYR A 290 -40.13 11.40 -2.24
N LEU A 291 -40.00 10.37 -3.10
CA LEU A 291 -40.69 10.30 -4.39
C LEU A 291 -42.20 10.44 -4.23
N HIS A 292 -42.79 9.71 -3.27
CA HIS A 292 -44.21 9.81 -2.97
C HIS A 292 -44.61 11.22 -2.54
N ARG A 293 -43.84 11.88 -1.65
CA ARG A 293 -44.12 13.24 -1.18
C ARG A 293 -44.13 14.26 -2.31
N ILE A 294 -43.16 14.21 -3.22
CA ILE A 294 -43.10 15.13 -4.38
C ILE A 294 -44.27 14.86 -5.33
N ALA A 295 -44.52 13.59 -5.66
CA ALA A 295 -45.62 13.21 -6.54
C ALA A 295 -46.99 13.64 -5.98
N GLN A 296 -47.21 13.47 -4.67
CA GLN A 296 -48.43 13.91 -4.00
C GLN A 296 -48.56 15.44 -4.01
N THR A 297 -47.46 16.16 -3.81
CA THR A 297 -47.44 17.63 -3.90
C THR A 297 -47.85 18.11 -5.29
N ILE A 298 -47.31 17.52 -6.35
CA ILE A 298 -47.66 17.85 -7.74
C ILE A 298 -49.16 17.56 -8.00
N ALA A 299 -49.63 16.38 -7.61
CA ALA A 299 -51.01 15.96 -7.83
C ALA A 299 -52.02 16.90 -7.13
N THR A 300 -51.77 17.22 -5.85
CA THR A 300 -52.63 18.10 -5.06
C THR A 300 -52.60 19.55 -5.56
N THR A 301 -51.43 20.06 -5.96
CA THR A 301 -51.28 21.42 -6.50
C THR A 301 -52.02 21.58 -7.83
N LYS A 302 -51.90 20.61 -8.75
CA LYS A 302 -52.64 20.62 -10.02
C LYS A 302 -54.15 20.50 -9.82
N ALA A 303 -54.59 19.74 -8.83
CA ALA A 303 -56.02 19.63 -8.50
C ALA A 303 -56.58 20.95 -7.95
N ALA A 304 -55.77 21.70 -7.17
CA ALA A 304 -56.17 22.99 -6.62
C ALA A 304 -56.16 24.12 -7.66
N VAL A 305 -55.28 24.06 -8.67
CA VAL A 305 -55.12 25.11 -9.70
C VAL A 305 -55.27 24.52 -11.10
N THR A 306 -56.49 24.61 -11.64
CA THR A 306 -56.80 24.09 -12.99
C THR A 306 -55.92 24.75 -14.05
N GLY A 307 -55.27 23.93 -14.89
CA GLY A 307 -54.42 24.39 -16.00
C GLY A 307 -52.96 24.71 -15.61
N LEU A 308 -52.56 24.50 -14.35
CA LEU A 308 -51.18 24.70 -13.91
C LEU A 308 -50.25 23.60 -14.46
N SER A 309 -49.09 24.02 -14.99
CA SER A 309 -48.00 23.14 -15.43
C SER A 309 -46.83 23.22 -14.46
N LEU A 310 -46.22 22.09 -14.10
CA LEU A 310 -45.13 21.97 -13.13
C LEU A 310 -43.95 21.14 -13.70
N PRO A 311 -43.33 21.58 -14.81
CA PRO A 311 -42.35 20.76 -15.53
C PRO A 311 -41.11 20.41 -14.72
N GLU A 312 -40.59 21.33 -13.89
CA GLU A 312 -39.40 21.07 -13.08
C GLU A 312 -39.66 20.05 -11.94
N PRO A 313 -40.74 20.18 -11.12
CA PRO A 313 -41.12 19.12 -10.19
C PRO A 313 -41.39 17.76 -10.85
N GLU A 314 -42.03 17.74 -12.02
CA GLU A 314 -42.27 16.50 -12.76
C GLU A 314 -40.97 15.84 -13.20
N LYS A 315 -39.99 16.62 -13.67
CA LYS A 315 -38.66 16.13 -14.02
C LYS A 315 -37.94 15.52 -12.82
N LEU A 316 -38.05 16.14 -11.64
CA LEU A 316 -37.48 15.61 -10.40
C LEU A 316 -38.11 14.26 -10.01
N VAL A 317 -39.42 14.08 -10.19
CA VAL A 317 -40.09 12.79 -9.96
C VAL A 317 -39.55 11.71 -10.90
N VAL A 318 -39.37 12.03 -12.19
CA VAL A 318 -38.80 11.10 -13.17
C VAL A 318 -37.39 10.69 -12.77
N GLU A 319 -36.51 11.66 -12.47
CA GLU A 319 -35.12 11.40 -12.08
C GLU A 319 -35.03 10.52 -10.82
N LEU A 320 -35.83 10.84 -9.79
CA LEU A 320 -35.81 10.09 -8.53
C LEU A 320 -36.38 8.67 -8.71
N ALA A 321 -37.42 8.50 -9.52
CA ALA A 321 -37.98 7.19 -9.85
C ALA A 321 -36.97 6.30 -10.61
N GLU A 322 -36.27 6.87 -11.59
CA GLU A 322 -35.23 6.18 -12.35
C GLU A 322 -34.06 5.76 -11.44
N LYS A 323 -33.56 6.66 -10.58
CA LYS A 323 -32.47 6.35 -9.64
C LYS A 323 -32.88 5.29 -8.61
N ALA A 324 -34.09 5.37 -8.06
CA ALA A 324 -34.60 4.35 -7.14
C ALA A 324 -34.76 2.98 -7.82
N GLY A 325 -35.26 2.94 -9.06
CA GLY A 325 -35.34 1.71 -9.86
C GLY A 325 -33.96 1.11 -10.15
N ASN A 326 -32.99 1.95 -10.53
CA ASN A 326 -31.61 1.52 -10.76
C ASN A 326 -30.96 0.99 -9.47
N LEU A 327 -31.24 1.61 -8.32
CA LEU A 327 -30.75 1.13 -7.03
C LEU A 327 -31.29 -0.27 -6.72
N GLN A 328 -32.60 -0.51 -6.91
CA GLN A 328 -33.21 -1.83 -6.73
C GLN A 328 -32.53 -2.90 -7.59
N ILE A 329 -32.31 -2.61 -8.88
CA ILE A 329 -31.62 -3.54 -9.81
C ILE A 329 -30.18 -3.81 -9.34
N ALA A 330 -29.45 -2.77 -8.91
CA ALA A 330 -28.08 -2.91 -8.43
C ALA A 330 -28.00 -3.76 -7.14
N ILE A 331 -28.95 -3.59 -6.22
CA ILE A 331 -29.07 -4.40 -5.00
C ILE A 331 -29.31 -5.86 -5.37
N GLU A 332 -30.28 -6.17 -6.23
CA GLU A 332 -30.60 -7.55 -6.64
C GLU A 332 -29.41 -8.25 -7.30
N LYS A 333 -28.66 -7.50 -8.12
CA LYS A 333 -27.43 -7.99 -8.74
C LYS A 333 -26.38 -8.32 -7.67
N LEU A 334 -26.15 -7.43 -6.70
CA LEU A 334 -25.19 -7.65 -5.61
C LEU A 334 -25.60 -8.84 -4.72
N GLU A 335 -26.88 -8.96 -4.36
CA GLU A 335 -27.41 -10.08 -3.58
C GLU A 335 -27.27 -11.40 -4.33
N THR A 336 -27.49 -11.41 -5.65
CA THR A 336 -27.34 -12.61 -6.49
C THR A 336 -25.89 -13.04 -6.58
N LEU A 337 -24.97 -12.12 -6.91
CA LEU A 337 -23.54 -12.43 -6.95
C LEU A 337 -23.01 -12.89 -5.59
N SER A 338 -23.47 -12.28 -4.48
CA SER A 338 -23.06 -12.68 -3.14
C SER A 338 -23.56 -14.09 -2.77
N ARG A 339 -24.78 -14.46 -3.18
CA ARG A 339 -25.30 -15.83 -2.99
C ARG A 339 -24.55 -16.86 -3.81
N GLU A 340 -24.24 -16.54 -5.07
CA GLU A 340 -23.42 -17.41 -5.94
C GLU A 340 -22.03 -17.62 -5.33
N ALA A 341 -21.37 -16.54 -4.88
CA ALA A 341 -20.07 -16.62 -4.23
C ALA A 341 -20.09 -17.33 -2.86
N ALA A 342 -21.25 -17.39 -2.18
CA ALA A 342 -21.41 -18.10 -0.92
C ALA A 342 -21.68 -19.60 -1.11
N GLY A 343 -22.38 -20.00 -2.18
CA GLY A 343 -22.73 -21.39 -2.49
C GLY A 343 -21.60 -22.23 -3.07
N GLU A 344 -20.48 -21.61 -3.44
CA GLU A 344 -19.22 -22.30 -3.78
C GLU A 344 -18.53 -22.74 -2.47
N ASP A 345 -18.97 -23.87 -1.90
CA ASP A 345 -18.21 -24.61 -0.89
C ASP A 345 -17.05 -25.31 -1.59
N THR A 346 -15.83 -24.89 -1.30
CA THR A 346 -14.65 -25.39 -2.01
C THR A 346 -13.49 -25.70 -1.09
N GLU A 347 -12.74 -26.75 -1.44
CA GLU A 347 -11.54 -27.21 -0.74
C GLU A 347 -10.47 -26.08 -0.66
N GLU A 348 -9.50 -26.19 0.25
CA GLU A 348 -8.46 -25.18 0.50
C GLU A 348 -7.74 -24.66 -0.76
N SER A 349 -7.67 -25.47 -1.82
CA SER A 349 -7.04 -25.09 -3.11
C SER A 349 -7.81 -24.02 -3.90
N ASP A 350 -9.04 -23.68 -3.50
CA ASP A 350 -9.92 -22.75 -4.22
C ASP A 350 -10.08 -21.36 -3.56
N HIS A 351 -9.50 -21.15 -2.37
CA HIS A 351 -9.56 -19.85 -1.71
C HIS A 351 -9.04 -18.70 -2.60
N LEU A 352 -8.03 -18.94 -3.44
CA LEU A 352 -7.53 -17.93 -4.36
C LEU A 352 -8.55 -17.59 -5.46
N SER A 353 -9.21 -18.59 -6.04
CA SER A 353 -10.25 -18.39 -7.07
C SER A 353 -11.43 -17.62 -6.49
N LYS A 354 -11.86 -18.02 -5.28
CA LYS A 354 -12.91 -17.34 -4.54
C LYS A 354 -12.52 -15.88 -4.25
N ALA A 355 -11.31 -15.62 -3.75
CA ALA A 355 -10.83 -14.26 -3.54
C ALA A 355 -10.82 -13.43 -4.85
N LYS A 356 -10.44 -14.03 -5.99
CA LYS A 356 -10.53 -13.38 -7.32
C LYS A 356 -11.97 -13.08 -7.73
N LEU A 357 -12.93 -13.96 -7.43
CA LEU A 357 -14.35 -13.71 -7.67
C LEU A 357 -14.84 -12.49 -6.88
N TYR A 358 -14.51 -12.41 -5.60
CA TYR A 358 -14.84 -11.25 -4.76
C TYR A 358 -14.22 -9.96 -5.29
N GLN A 359 -12.94 -9.99 -5.65
CA GLN A 359 -12.21 -8.83 -6.18
C GLN A 359 -12.76 -8.35 -7.53
N SER A 360 -13.06 -9.26 -8.45
CA SER A 360 -13.44 -8.93 -9.84
C SER A 360 -14.94 -8.72 -10.06
N LYS A 361 -15.82 -9.29 -9.23
CA LYS A 361 -17.28 -9.19 -9.40
C LYS A 361 -17.99 -8.51 -8.23
N ILE A 362 -17.69 -8.90 -6.99
CA ILE A 362 -18.43 -8.41 -5.80
C ILE A 362 -18.06 -6.97 -5.49
N ILE A 363 -16.77 -6.61 -5.43
CA ILE A 363 -16.33 -5.24 -5.16
C ILE A 363 -16.89 -4.24 -6.19
N PRO A 364 -16.84 -4.49 -7.52
CA PRO A 364 -17.48 -3.60 -8.49
C PRO A 364 -18.98 -3.46 -8.32
N ALA A 365 -19.71 -4.55 -8.00
CA ALA A 365 -21.15 -4.49 -7.76
C ALA A 365 -21.48 -3.67 -6.49
N MET A 366 -20.68 -3.82 -5.43
CA MET A 366 -20.80 -3.05 -4.20
C MET A 366 -20.56 -1.55 -4.45
N ASN A 367 -19.52 -1.21 -5.21
CA ASN A 367 -19.24 0.17 -5.60
C ASN A 367 -20.35 0.78 -6.48
N HIS A 368 -21.00 -0.02 -7.32
CA HIS A 368 -22.12 0.44 -8.14
C HIS A 368 -23.35 0.79 -7.30
N VAL A 369 -23.71 -0.06 -6.33
CA VAL A 369 -24.78 0.25 -5.35
C VAL A 369 -24.47 1.56 -4.62
N ARG A 370 -23.23 1.70 -4.14
CA ARG A 370 -22.77 2.92 -3.48
C ARG A 370 -22.91 4.15 -4.36
N ALA A 371 -22.46 4.10 -5.62
CA ALA A 371 -22.52 5.27 -6.51
C ALA A 371 -23.95 5.79 -6.70
N ILE A 372 -24.94 4.89 -6.83
CA ILE A 372 -26.35 5.27 -6.95
C ILE A 372 -26.89 5.84 -5.61
N ALA A 373 -26.47 5.27 -4.48
CA ALA A 373 -26.82 5.79 -3.16
C ALA A 373 -26.24 7.20 -2.92
N ASP A 374 -24.98 7.43 -3.27
CA ASP A 374 -24.31 8.74 -3.18
C ASP A 374 -25.05 9.79 -4.05
N ASP A 375 -25.51 9.41 -5.25
CA ASP A 375 -26.35 10.27 -6.10
C ASP A 375 -27.70 10.61 -5.44
N LEU A 376 -28.38 9.61 -4.85
CA LEU A 376 -29.67 9.80 -4.18
C LEU A 376 -29.55 10.72 -2.95
N GLU A 377 -28.43 10.68 -2.23
CA GLU A 377 -28.14 11.56 -1.08
C GLU A 377 -28.23 13.05 -1.46
N THR A 378 -27.90 13.39 -2.70
CA THR A 378 -27.90 14.78 -3.20
C THR A 378 -29.29 15.30 -3.56
N ILE A 379 -30.26 14.40 -3.70
CA ILE A 379 -31.60 14.71 -4.20
C ILE A 379 -32.65 14.59 -3.09
N VAL A 380 -32.52 13.57 -2.24
CA VAL A 380 -33.45 13.29 -1.15
C VAL A 380 -33.35 14.35 -0.05
N ASP A 381 -34.50 14.74 0.48
CA ASP A 381 -34.59 15.66 1.63
C ASP A 381 -33.71 15.18 2.79
N ASP A 382 -32.88 16.08 3.27
CA ASP A 382 -31.93 15.86 4.35
C ASP A 382 -32.59 15.32 5.62
N SER A 383 -33.81 15.79 5.93
CA SER A 383 -34.58 15.36 7.10
C SER A 383 -35.07 13.92 7.03
N LEU A 384 -35.08 13.32 5.83
CA LEU A 384 -35.45 11.93 5.60
C LEU A 384 -34.23 11.03 5.46
N TRP A 385 -33.08 11.58 5.09
CA TRP A 385 -31.90 10.79 4.77
C TRP A 385 -31.49 9.93 5.98
N PRO A 386 -31.36 8.59 5.83
CA PRO A 386 -31.32 7.69 6.98
C PRO A 386 -29.90 7.52 7.57
N LEU A 387 -28.88 8.10 6.92
CA LEU A 387 -27.48 7.94 7.30
C LEU A 387 -26.85 9.31 7.62
N PRO A 388 -25.96 9.41 8.60
CA PRO A 388 -25.16 10.61 8.79
C PRO A 388 -24.37 10.93 7.51
N LYS A 389 -24.47 12.17 7.04
CA LYS A 389 -23.72 12.64 5.88
C LYS A 389 -22.27 12.85 6.25
N PHE A 390 -21.38 12.82 5.26
CA PHE A 390 -19.94 13.02 5.50
C PHE A 390 -19.64 14.34 6.21
N ARG A 391 -20.43 15.39 5.94
CA ARG A 391 -20.27 16.69 6.62
C ARG A 391 -20.51 16.62 8.13
N GLU A 392 -21.38 15.73 8.60
CA GLU A 392 -21.75 15.56 10.01
C GLU A 392 -20.75 14.63 10.73
N MET A 393 -20.22 13.64 10.02
CA MET A 393 -19.23 12.72 10.57
C MET A 393 -17.82 13.34 10.64
N LEU A 394 -17.48 14.21 9.68
CA LEU A 394 -16.15 14.83 9.60
C LEU A 394 -16.05 16.16 10.34
N TYR A 395 -17.17 16.87 10.49
CA TYR A 395 -17.23 18.15 11.18
C TYR A 395 -18.37 18.11 12.20
N ILE A 396 -18.11 18.58 13.42
CA ILE A 396 -19.15 18.77 14.42
C ILE A 396 -19.99 19.96 13.96
N TYR A 397 -21.25 19.71 13.60
CA TYR A 397 -22.28 20.73 13.40
C TYR A 397 -23.18 20.81 14.63
#